data_AF-A0A8C5CKC5-F1
#
_entry.id   AF-A0A8C5CKC5-F1
#
_cell.length_a   1.000
_cell.length_b   1.000
_cell.length_c   1.000
_cell.angle_alpha   90.00
_cell.angle_beta   90.00
_cell.angle_gamma   90.00
#
_symmetry.space_group_name_H-M   'P 1'
#
loop_
_entity.id
_entity.type
_entity.pdbx_description
1 polymer ?
#
loop_
_entity_poly.entity_id
_entity_poly.type
_entity_poly.pdbx_seq_one_letter_code
_entity_poly.pdbx_strand_id
1 'polypeptide(L)'
;MRSAPLSGSCSRTHMMAFVCNVSPIFIYSFVRFLNLKQTLRISFILFPRSYIYICSKYVCNFMTLYFVVPSREPNSKYSSKPQGPIIEDKAEYIRQLTALLESKDFRERIKGIDQLVADCQHNPSMVIRSLFPVFDAFRDRLQESNRKVNLYALEALQGMVRLLKVDLSGVLNHLVPAIVDNHLNSKNRAVYSAATGALCELVLNLDNSLLLEPFCFKARVLSGQAKVDLTEKVAELVTELYPRRPQLVEQKALPLLWGLLGPSSGSVHRATTSLCQALHHQMGPGLRQSAASQPPSVGRDLNQLLRTMS
;
A
#
# COMPACT_ATOMS: atom_id res chain seq x y z
N MET A 1 36.29 -20.96 -40.62
CA MET A 1 37.51 -20.77 -39.80
C MET A 1 37.14 -19.92 -38.58
N ARG A 2 37.40 -20.47 -37.38
CA ARG A 2 37.53 -19.86 -36.04
C ARG A 2 36.58 -18.73 -35.63
N SER A 3 35.67 -19.05 -34.72
CA SER A 3 35.15 -18.15 -33.69
C SER A 3 35.87 -18.43 -32.37
N ALA A 4 36.40 -17.37 -31.74
CA ALA A 4 36.91 -17.35 -30.37
C ALA A 4 36.23 -16.16 -29.62
N PRO A 5 36.13 -16.21 -28.27
CA PRO A 5 35.12 -15.46 -27.52
C PRO A 5 35.65 -14.13 -26.94
N LEU A 6 34.79 -13.12 -26.83
CA LEU A 6 35.08 -11.89 -26.11
C LEU A 6 34.53 -11.98 -24.68
N SER A 7 35.45 -12.08 -23.73
CA SER A 7 35.26 -11.77 -22.32
C SER A 7 35.03 -10.26 -22.13
N GLY A 8 33.98 -9.88 -21.40
CA GLY A 8 33.74 -8.50 -20.98
C GLY A 8 33.41 -8.44 -19.49
N SER A 9 34.43 -8.26 -18.66
CA SER A 9 34.32 -7.97 -17.24
C SER A 9 33.70 -6.57 -17.03
N CYS A 10 32.46 -6.52 -16.51
CA CYS A 10 31.84 -5.26 -16.10
C CYS A 10 32.36 -4.87 -14.72
N SER A 11 33.23 -3.86 -14.68
CA SER A 11 33.84 -3.33 -13.46
C SER A 11 32.83 -2.59 -12.57
N ARG A 12 33.05 -2.66 -11.25
CA ARG A 12 32.22 -2.10 -10.15
C ARG A 12 31.92 -0.60 -10.24
N THR A 13 32.49 0.13 -11.20
CA THR A 13 32.39 1.59 -11.29
C THR A 13 31.10 2.09 -11.94
N HIS A 14 30.39 1.27 -12.73
CA HIS A 14 29.12 1.68 -13.36
C HIS A 14 27.91 1.69 -12.40
N MET A 15 28.00 1.06 -11.24
CA MET A 15 26.89 1.05 -10.27
C MET A 15 26.83 2.32 -9.39
N MET A 16 27.89 3.13 -9.38
CA MET A 16 27.98 4.35 -8.56
C MET A 16 27.48 5.61 -9.28
N ALA A 17 27.34 5.58 -10.61
CA ALA A 17 26.94 6.77 -11.37
C ALA A 17 25.41 7.00 -11.45
N PHE A 18 24.59 6.08 -10.93
CA PHE A 18 23.12 6.18 -11.00
C PHE A 18 22.46 6.76 -9.73
N VAL A 19 23.25 7.35 -8.84
CA VAL A 19 22.78 7.87 -7.53
C VAL A 19 22.52 9.39 -7.54
N CYS A 20 22.90 10.11 -8.59
CA CYS A 20 22.88 11.58 -8.58
C CYS A 20 21.54 12.25 -8.97
N ASN A 21 20.41 11.54 -8.97
CA ASN A 21 19.10 12.19 -9.21
C ASN A 21 17.94 11.62 -8.37
N VAL A 22 18.26 10.99 -7.24
CA VAL A 22 17.25 10.40 -6.35
C VAL A 22 17.06 11.29 -5.12
N SER A 23 15.82 11.63 -4.84
CA SER A 23 15.35 12.48 -3.73
C SER A 23 16.07 12.20 -2.39
N PRO A 24 16.32 13.21 -1.52
CA PRO A 24 17.11 13.08 -0.29
C PRO A 24 16.69 11.96 0.68
N ILE A 25 15.44 11.51 0.59
CA ILE A 25 14.87 10.41 1.39
C ILE A 25 15.53 9.06 1.04
N PHE A 26 15.92 8.85 -0.22
CA PHE A 26 16.62 7.64 -0.66
C PHE A 26 18.04 7.55 -0.10
N ILE A 27 18.71 8.70 -0.01
CA ILE A 27 20.03 8.79 0.61
C ILE A 27 19.92 8.44 2.09
N TYR A 28 18.91 8.91 2.83
CA TYR A 28 18.77 8.60 4.25
C TYR A 28 18.55 7.12 4.55
N SER A 29 17.67 6.43 3.81
CA SER A 29 17.43 5.00 4.02
C SER A 29 18.59 4.11 3.55
N PHE A 30 19.25 4.49 2.45
CA PHE A 30 20.40 3.76 1.93
C PHE A 30 21.68 4.00 2.75
N VAL A 31 21.90 5.23 3.25
CA VAL A 31 23.02 5.58 4.14
C VAL A 31 22.84 4.98 5.53
N ARG A 32 21.61 4.82 6.04
CA ARG A 32 21.36 4.07 7.29
C ARG A 32 21.63 2.56 7.12
N PHE A 33 21.31 2.01 5.94
CA PHE A 33 21.63 0.64 5.57
C PHE A 33 23.14 0.39 5.34
N LEU A 34 23.87 1.37 4.78
CA LEU A 34 25.33 1.32 4.62
C LEU A 34 26.08 1.60 5.93
N ASN A 35 25.60 2.50 6.80
CA ASN A 35 26.20 2.73 8.12
C ASN A 35 26.07 1.50 9.02
N LEU A 36 24.97 0.74 8.94
CA LEU A 36 24.86 -0.56 9.61
C LEU A 36 25.93 -1.57 9.14
N LYS A 37 26.38 -1.46 7.87
CA LYS A 37 27.47 -2.29 7.32
C LYS A 37 28.88 -1.84 7.74
N GLN A 38 29.08 -0.58 8.10
CA GLN A 38 30.40 -0.10 8.55
C GLN A 38 30.64 -0.31 10.05
N THR A 39 29.58 -0.28 10.87
CA THR A 39 29.69 -0.50 12.32
C THR A 39 29.78 -1.98 12.72
N LEU A 40 29.39 -2.89 11.83
CA LEU A 40 29.44 -4.33 12.05
C LEU A 40 30.29 -4.99 10.96
N ARG A 41 31.54 -5.37 11.30
CA ARG A 41 32.33 -6.35 10.51
C ARG A 41 31.66 -7.72 10.58
N ILE A 42 30.49 -7.88 9.97
CA ILE A 42 29.79 -9.15 9.85
C ILE A 42 30.17 -9.74 8.49
N SER A 43 30.99 -10.79 8.57
CA SER A 43 31.33 -11.68 7.46
C SER A 43 30.06 -12.18 6.75
N PHE A 44 30.16 -12.31 5.44
CA PHE A 44 29.12 -12.55 4.42
C PHE A 44 28.23 -13.81 4.55
N ILE A 45 28.08 -14.43 5.73
CA ILE A 45 27.63 -15.83 5.82
C ILE A 45 26.18 -16.04 6.28
N LEU A 46 25.47 -15.06 6.87
CA LEU A 46 24.12 -15.31 7.40
C LEU A 46 23.14 -14.16 7.11
N PHE A 47 22.66 -14.08 5.87
CA PHE A 47 21.34 -13.49 5.63
C PHE A 47 20.49 -14.51 4.86
N PRO A 48 19.34 -14.95 5.41
CA PRO A 48 18.46 -15.86 4.69
C PRO A 48 17.96 -15.20 3.41
N ARG A 49 17.96 -15.97 2.32
CA ARG A 49 17.56 -15.54 0.95
C ARG A 49 16.23 -14.77 0.89
N SER A 50 15.34 -14.96 1.88
CA SER A 50 14.07 -14.26 2.03
C SER A 50 14.20 -12.74 2.21
N TYR A 51 15.19 -12.24 2.96
CA TYR A 51 15.37 -10.79 3.17
C TYR A 51 15.80 -10.05 1.89
N ILE A 52 16.64 -10.69 1.08
CA ILE A 52 17.08 -10.16 -0.22
C ILE A 52 15.91 -10.15 -1.21
N TYR A 53 15.05 -11.18 -1.18
CA TYR A 53 13.87 -11.28 -2.04
C TYR A 53 12.82 -10.20 -1.72
N ILE A 54 12.61 -9.89 -0.44
CA ILE A 54 11.69 -8.83 0.00
C ILE A 54 12.20 -7.46 -0.45
N CYS A 55 13.46 -7.10 -0.17
CA CYS A 55 14.02 -5.84 -0.67
C CYS A 55 13.93 -5.75 -2.21
N SER A 56 14.14 -6.84 -2.94
CA SER A 56 14.01 -6.84 -4.40
C SER A 56 12.56 -6.69 -4.87
N LYS A 57 11.56 -7.27 -4.19
CA LYS A 57 10.14 -7.15 -4.58
C LYS A 57 9.60 -5.75 -4.27
N TYR A 58 9.99 -5.16 -3.14
CA TYR A 58 9.67 -3.77 -2.81
C TYR A 58 10.38 -2.81 -3.77
N VAL A 59 11.68 -2.97 -4.05
CA VAL A 59 12.41 -2.11 -5.00
C VAL A 59 11.91 -2.29 -6.44
N CYS A 60 11.56 -3.50 -6.89
CA CYS A 60 10.99 -3.71 -8.22
C CYS A 60 9.57 -3.15 -8.35
N ASN A 61 8.67 -3.38 -7.39
CA ASN A 61 7.33 -2.78 -7.43
C ASN A 61 7.41 -1.26 -7.28
N PHE A 62 8.33 -0.75 -6.45
CA PHE A 62 8.57 0.69 -6.29
C PHE A 62 9.14 1.32 -7.55
N MET A 63 10.13 0.69 -8.21
CA MET A 63 10.64 1.12 -9.51
C MET A 63 9.56 1.05 -10.59
N THR A 64 8.73 0.01 -10.62
CA THR A 64 7.67 -0.13 -11.63
C THR A 64 6.55 0.90 -11.41
N LEU A 65 6.16 1.21 -10.17
CA LEU A 65 5.16 2.27 -9.89
C LEU A 65 5.71 3.68 -10.15
N TYR A 66 6.96 3.97 -9.78
CA TYR A 66 7.56 5.29 -10.02
C TYR A 66 7.92 5.54 -11.50
N PHE A 67 8.19 4.48 -12.29
CA PHE A 67 8.45 4.63 -13.73
C PHE A 67 7.19 4.60 -14.62
N VAL A 68 6.07 4.01 -14.16
CA VAL A 68 4.83 3.91 -14.96
C VAL A 68 3.80 4.98 -14.62
N VAL A 69 3.94 5.69 -13.50
CA VAL A 69 3.19 6.93 -13.26
C VAL A 69 4.08 8.07 -13.75
N PRO A 70 3.81 8.69 -14.93
CA PRO A 70 4.36 10.00 -15.15
C PRO A 70 3.83 10.84 -13.99
N SER A 71 4.74 11.43 -13.21
CA SER A 71 4.37 12.61 -12.42
C SER A 71 3.75 13.55 -13.45
N ARG A 72 2.43 13.62 -13.48
CA ARG A 72 1.75 14.75 -14.11
C ARG A 72 2.20 15.90 -13.25
N GLU A 73 3.23 16.60 -13.70
CA GLU A 73 3.41 17.97 -13.30
C GLU A 73 2.02 18.62 -13.46
N PRO A 74 1.47 19.24 -12.40
CA PRO A 74 0.25 19.99 -12.55
C PRO A 74 0.50 20.95 -13.71
N ASN A 75 -0.28 20.79 -14.78
CA ASN A 75 -0.09 21.49 -16.03
C ASN A 75 0.01 22.99 -15.72
N SER A 76 1.23 23.54 -15.68
CA SER A 76 1.50 24.90 -15.20
C SER A 76 1.17 25.89 -16.32
N LYS A 77 -0.11 25.94 -16.67
CA LYS A 77 -0.73 27.00 -17.46
C LYS A 77 -1.99 27.51 -16.76
N TYR A 78 -1.94 27.57 -15.43
CA TYR A 78 -2.84 28.41 -14.66
C TYR A 78 -2.02 29.55 -14.07
N SER A 79 -2.23 30.72 -14.67
CA SER A 79 -1.93 32.03 -14.11
C SER A 79 -2.12 32.01 -12.60
N SER A 80 -1.05 32.30 -11.88
CA SER A 80 -1.03 32.60 -10.45
C SER A 80 -1.99 33.75 -10.15
N LYS A 81 -3.27 33.40 -9.92
CA LYS A 81 -4.28 34.29 -9.37
C LYS A 81 -4.31 34.14 -7.84
N PRO A 82 -4.70 35.20 -7.12
CA PRO A 82 -4.59 35.24 -5.67
C PRO A 82 -5.40 34.10 -5.05
N GLN A 83 -4.80 33.40 -4.08
CA GLN A 83 -5.51 32.52 -3.17
C GLN A 83 -6.74 33.27 -2.64
N GLY A 84 -7.92 32.65 -2.73
CA GLY A 84 -9.12 33.19 -2.11
C GLY A 84 -8.91 33.41 -0.61
N PRO A 85 -9.75 34.23 0.05
CA PRO A 85 -9.60 34.53 1.47
C PRO A 85 -9.49 33.22 2.28
N ILE A 86 -8.52 33.16 3.19
CA ILE A 86 -8.33 32.02 4.10
C ILE A 86 -9.61 31.89 4.93
N ILE A 87 -10.36 30.81 4.71
CA ILE A 87 -11.57 30.55 5.47
C ILE A 87 -11.15 30.03 6.84
N GLU A 88 -11.33 30.87 7.86
CA GLU A 88 -11.05 30.50 9.26
C GLU A 88 -12.23 29.75 9.90
N ASP A 89 -13.44 29.91 9.36
CA ASP A 89 -14.65 29.23 9.84
C ASP A 89 -14.72 27.79 9.30
N LYS A 90 -14.62 26.84 10.23
CA LYS A 90 -14.74 25.41 9.97
C LYS A 90 -16.04 25.04 9.24
N ALA A 91 -17.18 25.61 9.65
CA ALA A 91 -18.49 25.24 9.10
C ALA A 91 -18.60 25.68 7.64
N GLU A 92 -18.15 26.91 7.36
CA GLU A 92 -18.14 27.46 6.01
C GLU A 92 -17.16 26.72 5.09
N TYR A 93 -15.98 26.36 5.61
CA TYR A 93 -15.01 25.53 4.89
C TYR A 93 -15.62 24.19 4.44
N ILE A 94 -16.25 23.46 5.38
CA ILE A 94 -16.91 22.18 5.08
C ILE A 94 -17.99 22.40 4.01
N ARG A 95 -18.85 23.40 4.20
CA ARG A 95 -19.96 23.68 3.27
C ARG A 95 -19.47 23.96 1.86
N GLN A 96 -18.46 24.80 1.69
CA GLN A 96 -17.92 25.15 0.37
C GLN A 96 -17.23 23.97 -0.31
N LEU A 97 -16.39 23.23 0.43
CA LEU A 97 -15.67 22.10 -0.14
C LEU A 97 -16.63 20.97 -0.52
N THR A 98 -17.58 20.62 0.35
CA THR A 98 -18.60 19.61 0.06
C THR A 98 -19.44 20.00 -1.16
N ALA A 99 -19.82 21.28 -1.30
CA ALA A 99 -20.55 21.74 -2.48
C ALA A 99 -19.78 21.54 -3.80
N LEU A 100 -18.45 21.71 -3.80
CA LEU A 100 -17.62 21.40 -4.96
C LEU A 100 -17.59 19.90 -5.23
N LEU A 101 -17.31 19.09 -4.20
CA LEU A 101 -17.21 17.64 -4.31
C LEU A 101 -18.53 17.02 -4.79
N GLU A 102 -19.67 17.52 -4.35
CA GLU A 102 -21.00 17.00 -4.69
C GLU A 102 -21.64 17.67 -5.92
N SER A 103 -20.91 18.57 -6.59
CA SER A 103 -21.43 19.28 -7.76
C SER A 103 -21.88 18.31 -8.86
N LYS A 104 -22.94 18.69 -9.59
CA LYS A 104 -23.39 17.95 -10.77
C LYS A 104 -22.38 17.99 -11.92
N ASP A 105 -21.61 19.07 -12.04
CA ASP A 105 -20.53 19.18 -13.03
C ASP A 105 -19.28 18.46 -12.52
N PHE A 106 -18.83 17.46 -13.28
CA PHE A 106 -17.62 16.71 -12.95
C PHE A 106 -16.37 17.58 -12.88
N ARG A 107 -16.33 18.72 -13.58
CA ARG A 107 -15.20 19.66 -13.52
C ARG A 107 -15.12 20.35 -12.16
N GLU A 108 -16.25 20.71 -11.57
CA GLU A 108 -16.29 21.28 -10.22
C GLU A 108 -15.89 20.25 -9.17
N ARG A 109 -16.24 18.97 -9.37
CA ARG A 109 -15.76 17.89 -8.50
C ARG A 109 -14.24 17.73 -8.56
N ILE A 110 -13.64 17.80 -9.75
CA ILE A 110 -12.18 17.81 -9.91
C ILE A 110 -11.56 19.01 -9.19
N LYS A 111 -12.14 20.21 -9.33
CA LYS A 111 -11.68 21.40 -8.58
C LYS A 111 -11.79 21.19 -7.06
N GLY A 112 -12.84 20.55 -6.57
CA GLY A 112 -12.99 20.19 -5.16
C GLY A 112 -11.89 19.24 -4.68
N ILE A 113 -11.50 18.26 -5.51
CA ILE A 113 -10.37 17.37 -5.22
C ILE A 113 -9.04 18.14 -5.19
N ASP A 114 -8.79 19.01 -6.17
CA ASP A 114 -7.59 19.85 -6.23
C ASP A 114 -7.50 20.78 -5.01
N GLN A 115 -8.61 21.41 -4.64
CA GLN A 115 -8.71 22.26 -3.46
C GLN A 115 -8.39 21.47 -2.19
N LEU A 116 -8.98 20.28 -2.01
CA LEU A 116 -8.68 19.42 -0.86
C LEU A 116 -7.20 19.02 -0.79
N VAL A 117 -6.56 18.69 -1.92
CA VAL A 117 -5.11 18.39 -1.95
C VAL A 117 -4.30 19.62 -1.53
N ALA A 118 -4.63 20.80 -2.07
CA ALA A 118 -3.98 22.05 -1.71
C ALA A 118 -4.15 22.38 -0.22
N ASP A 119 -5.33 22.14 0.34
CA ASP A 119 -5.62 22.36 1.76
C ASP A 119 -4.88 21.37 2.65
N CYS A 120 -4.70 20.11 2.23
CA CYS A 120 -3.84 19.17 2.95
C CYS A 120 -2.38 19.67 3.03
N GLN A 121 -1.91 20.40 2.02
CA GLN A 121 -0.54 20.90 1.95
C GLN A 121 -0.37 22.24 2.68
N HIS A 122 -1.32 23.16 2.53
CA HIS A 122 -1.18 24.55 2.96
C HIS A 122 -2.02 24.89 4.20
N ASN A 123 -3.05 24.12 4.51
CA ASN A 123 -3.92 24.31 5.67
C ASN A 123 -4.32 22.98 6.34
N PRO A 124 -3.35 22.10 6.70
CA PRO A 124 -3.65 20.76 7.20
C PRO A 124 -4.50 20.79 8.48
N SER A 125 -4.30 21.78 9.36
CA SER A 125 -5.09 21.94 10.59
C SER A 125 -6.59 22.09 10.33
N MET A 126 -6.99 22.78 9.25
CA MET A 126 -8.41 22.89 8.88
C MET A 126 -8.98 21.55 8.41
N VAL A 127 -8.23 20.83 7.58
CA VAL A 127 -8.60 19.50 7.08
C VAL A 127 -8.74 18.52 8.23
N ILE A 128 -7.76 18.45 9.14
CA ILE A 128 -7.74 17.54 10.30
C ILE A 128 -8.92 17.82 11.23
N ARG A 129 -9.21 19.10 11.54
CA ARG A 129 -10.38 19.48 12.36
C ARG A 129 -11.71 19.14 11.70
N SER A 130 -11.72 18.95 10.39
CA SER A 130 -12.90 18.67 9.55
C SER A 130 -12.84 17.28 8.93
N LEU A 131 -12.00 16.39 9.45
CA LEU A 131 -11.58 15.16 8.78
C LEU A 131 -12.76 14.31 8.34
N PHE A 132 -13.68 14.01 9.27
CA PHE A 132 -14.83 13.15 8.99
C PHE A 132 -15.74 13.67 7.87
N PRO A 133 -16.35 14.87 7.96
CA PRO A 133 -17.26 15.34 6.90
C PRO A 133 -16.56 15.53 5.55
N VAL A 134 -15.30 15.97 5.55
CA VAL A 134 -14.53 16.16 4.30
C VAL A 134 -14.21 14.81 3.64
N PHE A 135 -13.73 13.84 4.41
CA PHE A 135 -13.40 12.52 3.87
C PHE A 135 -14.65 11.68 3.57
N ASP A 136 -15.78 11.95 4.22
CA ASP A 136 -17.08 11.37 3.86
C ASP A 136 -17.50 11.81 2.45
N ALA A 137 -17.45 13.11 2.15
CA ALA A 137 -17.73 13.65 0.82
C ALA A 137 -16.67 13.22 -0.23
N PHE A 138 -15.40 13.12 0.15
CA PHE A 138 -14.34 12.66 -0.74
C PHE A 138 -14.44 11.16 -1.04
N ARG A 139 -14.87 10.32 -0.08
CA ARG A 139 -15.09 8.89 -0.29
C ARG A 139 -16.04 8.63 -1.46
N ASP A 140 -17.09 9.43 -1.61
CA ASP A 140 -18.03 9.29 -2.71
C ASP A 140 -17.38 9.54 -4.08
N ARG A 141 -16.30 10.33 -4.13
CA ARG A 141 -15.47 10.52 -5.34
C ARG A 141 -14.61 9.28 -5.63
N LEU A 142 -14.11 8.61 -4.60
CA LEU A 142 -13.45 7.30 -4.74
C LEU A 142 -14.42 6.23 -5.23
N GLN A 143 -15.72 6.34 -4.98
CA GLN A 143 -16.70 5.33 -5.43
C GLN A 143 -17.54 5.82 -6.62
N GLU A 144 -17.09 6.87 -7.31
CA GLU A 144 -17.90 7.54 -8.32
C GLU A 144 -18.04 6.74 -9.63
N SER A 145 -19.20 6.87 -10.26
CA SER A 145 -19.48 6.29 -11.58
C SER A 145 -18.71 6.95 -12.73
N ASN A 146 -18.41 8.25 -12.62
CA ASN A 146 -17.57 8.95 -13.59
C ASN A 146 -16.11 8.51 -13.43
N ARG A 147 -15.63 7.73 -14.41
CA ARG A 147 -14.28 7.15 -14.40
C ARG A 147 -13.16 8.20 -14.34
N LYS A 148 -13.37 9.40 -14.87
CA LYS A 148 -12.35 10.46 -14.85
C LYS A 148 -12.19 11.01 -13.43
N VAL A 149 -13.30 11.28 -12.75
CA VAL A 149 -13.29 11.77 -11.36
C VAL A 149 -12.79 10.67 -10.42
N ASN A 150 -13.25 9.44 -10.61
CA ASN A 150 -12.82 8.29 -9.82
C ASN A 150 -11.30 8.07 -9.87
N LEU A 151 -10.73 8.01 -11.09
CA LEU A 151 -9.29 7.84 -11.26
C LEU A 151 -8.53 9.02 -10.61
N TYR A 152 -9.00 10.24 -10.84
CA TYR A 152 -8.37 11.44 -10.28
C TYR A 152 -8.40 11.45 -8.75
N ALA A 153 -9.49 11.02 -8.14
CA ALA A 153 -9.60 10.89 -6.69
C ALA A 153 -8.62 9.85 -6.14
N LEU A 154 -8.47 8.69 -6.79
CA LEU A 154 -7.50 7.66 -6.38
C LEU A 154 -6.06 8.16 -6.46
N GLU A 155 -5.72 8.91 -7.50
CA GLU A 155 -4.39 9.53 -7.66
C GLU A 155 -4.16 10.62 -6.62
N ALA A 156 -5.15 11.49 -6.39
CA ALA A 156 -5.08 12.56 -5.39
C ALA A 156 -4.93 12.02 -3.95
N LEU A 157 -5.60 10.90 -3.65
CA LEU A 157 -5.53 10.26 -2.33
C LEU A 157 -4.09 9.88 -1.96
N GLN A 158 -3.27 9.45 -2.90
CA GLN A 158 -1.86 9.14 -2.66
C GLN A 158 -1.07 10.36 -2.15
N GLY A 159 -1.38 11.55 -2.67
CA GLY A 159 -0.83 12.81 -2.16
C GLY A 159 -1.33 13.14 -0.75
N MET A 160 -2.63 13.04 -0.53
CA MET A 160 -3.25 13.32 0.78
C MET A 160 -2.72 12.39 1.88
N VAL A 161 -2.52 11.10 1.59
CA VAL A 161 -1.95 10.14 2.54
C VAL A 161 -0.53 10.56 2.98
N ARG A 162 0.31 11.02 2.05
CA ARG A 162 1.66 11.51 2.36
C ARG A 162 1.66 12.79 3.19
N LEU A 163 0.67 13.66 2.99
CA LEU A 163 0.54 14.94 3.70
C LEU A 163 -0.03 14.77 5.11
N LEU A 164 -1.11 14.00 5.25
CA LEU A 164 -1.86 13.87 6.50
C LEU A 164 -1.39 12.71 7.38
N LYS A 165 -0.82 11.64 6.81
CA LYS A 165 -0.23 10.52 7.56
C LYS A 165 -1.16 10.02 8.68
N VAL A 166 -0.65 9.93 9.91
CA VAL A 166 -1.35 9.39 11.09
C VAL A 166 -2.68 10.08 11.38
N ASP A 167 -2.88 11.33 10.94
CA ASP A 167 -4.14 12.03 11.12
C ASP A 167 -5.31 11.38 10.34
N LEU A 168 -5.01 10.55 9.32
CA LEU A 168 -6.02 9.77 8.60
C LEU A 168 -6.54 8.55 9.38
N SER A 169 -5.94 8.20 10.51
CA SER A 169 -6.28 7.00 11.28
C SER A 169 -7.79 6.88 11.57
N GLY A 170 -8.45 8.00 11.89
CA GLY A 170 -9.89 8.04 12.19
C GLY A 170 -10.81 7.67 11.04
N VAL A 171 -10.34 7.74 9.78
CA VAL A 171 -11.17 7.48 8.59
C VAL A 171 -10.79 6.20 7.84
N LEU A 172 -9.78 5.44 8.28
CA LEU A 172 -9.29 4.24 7.59
C LEU A 172 -10.36 3.18 7.35
N ASN A 173 -11.26 2.97 8.32
CA ASN A 173 -12.33 1.98 8.22
C ASN A 173 -13.32 2.27 7.07
N HIS A 174 -13.43 3.53 6.63
CA HIS A 174 -14.27 3.92 5.51
C HIS A 174 -13.44 4.05 4.22
N LEU A 175 -12.19 4.48 4.35
CA LEU A 175 -11.29 4.71 3.24
C LEU A 175 -10.79 3.41 2.59
N VAL A 176 -10.40 2.41 3.40
CA VAL A 176 -9.91 1.12 2.89
C VAL A 176 -10.96 0.41 2.02
N PRO A 177 -12.23 0.22 2.47
CA PRO A 177 -13.27 -0.34 1.61
C PRO A 177 -13.46 0.45 0.31
N ALA A 178 -13.46 1.78 0.37
CA ALA A 178 -13.62 2.63 -0.79
C ALA A 178 -12.50 2.45 -1.84
N ILE A 179 -11.28 2.12 -1.42
CA ILE A 179 -10.17 1.81 -2.33
C ILE A 179 -10.30 0.38 -2.90
N VAL A 180 -10.66 -0.61 -2.08
CA VAL A 180 -10.48 -2.02 -2.48
C VAL A 180 -11.69 -2.66 -3.15
N ASP A 181 -12.91 -2.20 -2.85
CA ASP A 181 -14.13 -2.92 -3.23
C ASP A 181 -14.34 -2.98 -4.74
N ASN A 182 -14.08 -1.88 -5.44
CA ASN A 182 -14.39 -1.76 -6.87
C ASN A 182 -13.16 -1.60 -7.77
N HIS A 183 -11.97 -1.35 -7.22
CA HIS A 183 -10.84 -0.90 -8.04
C HIS A 183 -9.78 -1.99 -8.29
N LEU A 184 -9.56 -2.88 -7.33
CA LEU A 184 -8.57 -3.96 -7.50
C LEU A 184 -9.05 -5.05 -8.46
N ASN A 185 -10.35 -5.15 -8.72
CA ASN A 185 -10.92 -6.02 -9.76
C ASN A 185 -11.17 -5.27 -11.09
N SER A 186 -10.76 -4.00 -11.20
CA SER A 186 -11.00 -3.20 -12.39
C SER A 186 -10.15 -3.68 -13.56
N LYS A 187 -10.79 -3.85 -14.73
CA LYS A 187 -10.08 -4.09 -16.00
C LYS A 187 -9.34 -2.85 -16.51
N ASN A 188 -9.68 -1.67 -15.98
CA ASN A 188 -8.95 -0.45 -16.29
C ASN A 188 -7.64 -0.41 -15.51
N ARG A 189 -6.52 -0.62 -16.21
CA ARG A 189 -5.18 -0.65 -15.63
C ARG A 189 -4.82 0.63 -14.88
N ALA A 190 -5.29 1.80 -15.32
CA ALA A 190 -5.03 3.07 -14.63
C ALA A 190 -5.72 3.11 -13.26
N VAL A 191 -6.99 2.69 -13.19
CA VAL A 191 -7.75 2.62 -11.92
C VAL A 191 -7.13 1.58 -10.98
N TYR A 192 -6.79 0.40 -11.50
CA TYR A 192 -6.09 -0.63 -10.74
C TYR A 192 -4.73 -0.12 -10.20
N SER A 193 -3.94 0.53 -11.05
CA SER A 193 -2.64 1.10 -10.67
C SER A 193 -2.78 2.22 -9.62
N ALA A 194 -3.79 3.08 -9.75
CA ALA A 194 -4.02 4.15 -8.79
C ALA A 194 -4.49 3.61 -7.43
N ALA A 195 -5.34 2.57 -7.41
CA ALA A 195 -5.79 1.93 -6.18
C ALA A 195 -4.66 1.17 -5.47
N THR A 196 -3.86 0.41 -6.21
CA THR A 196 -2.67 -0.25 -5.66
C THR A 196 -1.65 0.78 -5.15
N GLY A 197 -1.47 1.90 -5.86
CA GLY A 197 -0.67 3.03 -5.39
C GLY A 197 -1.19 3.61 -4.07
N ALA A 198 -2.51 3.83 -3.95
CA ALA A 198 -3.12 4.31 -2.72
C ALA A 198 -2.90 3.34 -1.54
N LEU A 199 -3.05 2.02 -1.75
CA LEU A 199 -2.75 1.03 -0.72
C LEU A 199 -1.28 1.04 -0.30
N CYS A 200 -0.36 1.19 -1.26
CA CYS A 200 1.07 1.33 -0.98
C CYS A 200 1.35 2.57 -0.14
N GLU A 201 0.75 3.72 -0.45
CA GLU A 201 0.92 4.93 0.35
C GLU A 201 0.37 4.77 1.77
N LEU A 202 -0.75 4.07 1.96
CA LEU A 202 -1.26 3.75 3.29
C LEU A 202 -0.22 2.96 4.10
N VAL A 203 0.31 1.87 3.53
CA VAL A 203 1.32 1.01 4.19
C VAL A 203 2.64 1.74 4.45
N LEU A 204 3.02 2.69 3.60
CA LEU A 204 4.28 3.43 3.74
C LEU A 204 4.21 4.57 4.76
N ASN A 205 3.03 5.19 4.95
CA ASN A 205 2.90 6.42 5.73
C ASN A 205 2.11 6.25 7.05
N LEU A 206 1.50 5.09 7.29
CA LEU A 206 0.70 4.82 8.49
C LEU A 206 1.31 3.71 9.35
N ASP A 207 0.90 3.67 10.62
CA ASP A 207 1.19 2.51 11.47
C ASP A 207 0.43 1.29 10.93
N ASN A 208 1.18 0.30 10.44
CA ASN A 208 0.66 -0.93 9.87
C ASN A 208 -0.23 -1.73 10.82
N SER A 209 -0.12 -1.53 12.13
CA SER A 209 -1.05 -2.13 13.09
C SER A 209 -2.49 -1.64 12.92
N LEU A 210 -2.70 -0.42 12.40
CA LEU A 210 -4.02 0.14 12.09
C LEU A 210 -4.58 -0.42 10.78
N LEU A 211 -3.72 -0.92 9.89
CA LEU A 211 -4.11 -1.44 8.56
C LEU A 211 -4.39 -2.93 8.58
N LEU A 212 -3.80 -3.68 9.52
CA LEU A 212 -3.89 -5.14 9.54
C LEU A 212 -5.35 -5.62 9.62
N GLU A 213 -6.14 -5.08 10.54
CA GLU A 213 -7.53 -5.50 10.71
C GLU A 213 -8.41 -5.16 9.49
N PRO A 214 -8.43 -3.90 8.97
CA PRO A 214 -9.14 -3.57 7.75
C PRO A 214 -8.75 -4.45 6.56
N PHE A 215 -7.46 -4.73 6.38
CA PHE A 215 -6.98 -5.56 5.28
C PHE A 215 -7.42 -7.01 5.44
N CYS A 216 -7.31 -7.58 6.64
CA CYS A 216 -7.79 -8.93 6.93
C CYS A 216 -9.30 -9.07 6.71
N PHE A 217 -10.08 -8.10 7.21
CA PHE A 217 -11.54 -8.10 7.05
C PHE A 217 -11.93 -8.07 5.57
N LYS A 218 -11.35 -7.15 4.79
CA LYS A 218 -11.65 -7.02 3.37
C LYS A 218 -11.14 -8.23 2.57
N ALA A 219 -9.95 -8.76 2.85
CA ALA A 219 -9.42 -9.94 2.15
C ALA A 219 -10.31 -11.19 2.35
N ARG A 220 -11.03 -11.27 3.49
CA ARG A 220 -11.98 -12.36 3.74
C ARG A 220 -13.17 -12.32 2.79
N VAL A 221 -13.73 -11.14 2.57
CA VAL A 221 -15.01 -10.94 1.83
C VAL A 221 -14.83 -10.66 0.34
N LEU A 222 -13.66 -10.15 -0.07
CA LEU A 222 -13.36 -9.88 -1.49
C LEU A 222 -13.26 -11.16 -2.31
N SER A 223 -13.26 -11.01 -3.64
CA SER A 223 -13.09 -12.07 -4.62
C SER A 223 -12.13 -11.64 -5.74
N GLY A 224 -11.71 -12.59 -6.58
CA GLY A 224 -10.87 -12.30 -7.75
C GLY A 224 -9.48 -11.75 -7.39
N GLN A 225 -9.00 -10.81 -8.20
CA GLN A 225 -7.68 -10.20 -8.02
C GLN A 225 -7.59 -9.37 -6.73
N ALA A 226 -8.68 -8.69 -6.35
CA ALA A 226 -8.74 -7.92 -5.11
C ALA A 226 -8.42 -8.76 -3.86
N LYS A 227 -8.92 -10.00 -3.82
CA LYS A 227 -8.62 -10.95 -2.73
C LYS A 227 -7.15 -11.34 -2.73
N VAL A 228 -6.58 -11.62 -3.90
CA VAL A 228 -5.17 -12.00 -4.08
C VAL A 228 -4.27 -10.87 -3.58
N ASP A 229 -4.44 -9.66 -4.11
CA ASP A 229 -3.59 -8.51 -3.78
C ASP A 229 -3.62 -8.19 -2.29
N LEU A 230 -4.82 -8.18 -1.69
CA LEU A 230 -4.96 -7.83 -0.29
C LEU A 230 -4.43 -8.93 0.63
N THR A 231 -4.58 -10.20 0.25
CA THR A 231 -3.96 -11.32 0.99
C THR A 231 -2.43 -11.26 0.92
N GLU A 232 -1.85 -10.91 -0.23
CA GLU A 232 -0.40 -10.68 -0.35
C GLU A 232 0.05 -9.51 0.54
N LYS A 233 -0.71 -8.41 0.58
CA LYS A 233 -0.41 -7.30 1.49
C LYS A 233 -0.50 -7.70 2.95
N VAL A 234 -1.48 -8.51 3.36
CA VAL A 234 -1.54 -9.03 4.73
C VAL A 234 -0.30 -9.88 5.06
N ALA A 235 0.20 -10.70 4.13
CA ALA A 235 1.42 -11.48 4.34
C ALA A 235 2.66 -10.58 4.60
N GLU A 236 2.75 -9.45 3.90
CA GLU A 236 3.76 -8.42 4.14
C GLU A 236 3.62 -7.81 5.54
N LEU A 237 2.40 -7.41 5.93
CA LEU A 237 2.12 -6.85 7.27
C LEU A 237 2.42 -7.84 8.40
N VAL A 238 2.08 -9.13 8.21
CA VAL A 238 2.43 -10.20 9.17
C VAL A 238 3.93 -10.23 9.43
N THR A 239 4.73 -10.19 8.36
CA THR A 239 6.20 -10.26 8.46
C THR A 239 6.78 -9.07 9.22
N GLU A 240 6.21 -7.88 9.05
CA GLU A 240 6.69 -6.64 9.64
C GLU A 240 6.16 -6.39 11.08
N LEU A 241 4.96 -6.85 11.39
CA LEU A 241 4.31 -6.63 12.69
C LEU A 241 4.60 -7.72 13.71
N TYR A 242 4.72 -8.99 13.31
CA TYR A 242 4.79 -10.11 14.25
C TYR A 242 5.92 -9.97 15.29
N PRO A 243 7.15 -9.55 14.95
CA PRO A 243 8.22 -9.40 15.92
C PRO A 243 7.94 -8.38 17.05
N ARG A 244 7.02 -7.43 16.83
CA ARG A 244 6.69 -6.37 17.79
C ARG A 244 5.30 -6.51 18.41
N ARG A 245 4.36 -7.13 17.69
CA ARG A 245 2.95 -7.27 18.10
C ARG A 245 2.39 -8.66 17.71
N PRO A 246 2.96 -9.76 18.23
CA PRO A 246 2.58 -11.12 17.83
C PRO A 246 1.09 -11.41 18.12
N GLN A 247 0.60 -11.00 19.29
CA GLN A 247 -0.81 -11.18 19.70
C GLN A 247 -1.80 -10.53 18.72
N LEU A 248 -1.50 -9.31 18.25
CA LEU A 248 -2.32 -8.62 17.26
C LEU A 248 -2.35 -9.39 15.93
N VAL A 249 -1.19 -9.85 15.48
CA VAL A 249 -1.08 -10.62 14.24
C VAL A 249 -1.85 -11.93 14.33
N GLU A 250 -1.68 -12.67 15.42
CA GLU A 250 -2.40 -13.93 15.64
C GLU A 250 -3.92 -13.71 15.68
N GLN A 251 -4.37 -12.69 16.42
CA GLN A 251 -5.80 -12.38 16.55
C GLN A 251 -6.45 -12.00 15.21
N LYS A 252 -5.74 -11.27 14.33
CA LYS A 252 -6.33 -10.71 13.11
C LYS A 252 -6.03 -11.53 11.86
N ALA A 253 -4.82 -12.07 11.71
CA ALA A 253 -4.38 -12.77 10.49
C ALA A 253 -4.70 -14.27 10.49
N LEU A 254 -4.69 -14.96 11.64
CA LEU A 254 -5.03 -16.39 11.68
C LEU A 254 -6.48 -16.65 11.21
N PRO A 255 -7.50 -15.90 11.65
CA PRO A 255 -8.86 -16.09 11.15
C PRO A 255 -8.99 -15.87 9.64
N LEU A 256 -8.17 -14.99 9.05
CA LEU A 256 -8.10 -14.87 7.60
C LEU A 256 -7.52 -16.16 6.98
N LEU A 257 -6.36 -16.63 7.44
CA LEU A 257 -5.75 -17.86 6.93
C LEU A 257 -6.73 -19.03 6.98
N TRP A 258 -7.39 -19.24 8.12
CA TRP A 258 -8.36 -20.34 8.29
C TRP A 258 -9.50 -20.28 7.26
N GLY A 259 -10.01 -19.08 6.98
CA GLY A 259 -11.05 -18.88 5.97
C GLY A 259 -10.57 -18.97 4.52
N LEU A 260 -9.25 -18.97 4.29
CA LEU A 260 -8.64 -19.13 2.97
C LEU A 260 -8.19 -20.57 2.68
N LEU A 261 -8.04 -21.40 3.72
CA LEU A 261 -7.76 -22.82 3.59
C LEU A 261 -8.96 -23.56 3.00
N GLY A 262 -8.67 -24.66 2.32
CA GLY A 262 -9.64 -25.45 1.56
C GLY A 262 -9.34 -25.45 0.06
N PRO A 263 -10.27 -25.96 -0.76
CA PRO A 263 -10.08 -26.12 -2.20
C PRO A 263 -10.04 -24.75 -2.88
N SER A 264 -8.83 -24.19 -2.98
CA SER A 264 -8.52 -23.00 -3.75
C SER A 264 -7.55 -23.37 -4.86
N SER A 265 -7.78 -22.83 -6.06
CA SER A 265 -6.90 -23.02 -7.21
C SER A 265 -6.43 -21.67 -7.76
N GLY A 266 -5.36 -21.69 -8.54
CA GLY A 266 -4.86 -20.51 -9.24
C GLY A 266 -4.20 -19.47 -8.32
N SER A 267 -4.47 -18.19 -8.56
CA SER A 267 -3.81 -17.06 -7.91
C SER A 267 -4.16 -16.94 -6.41
N VAL A 268 -5.40 -17.23 -6.03
CA VAL A 268 -5.83 -17.20 -4.62
C VAL A 268 -5.04 -18.21 -3.80
N HIS A 269 -4.82 -19.43 -4.33
CA HIS A 269 -4.00 -20.44 -3.66
C HIS A 269 -2.56 -19.96 -3.41
N ARG A 270 -1.95 -19.26 -4.38
CA ARG A 270 -0.60 -18.70 -4.21
C ARG A 270 -0.55 -17.59 -3.14
N ALA A 271 -1.57 -16.74 -3.08
CA ALA A 271 -1.66 -15.72 -2.04
C ALA A 271 -1.86 -16.34 -0.64
N THR A 272 -2.74 -17.34 -0.53
CA THR A 272 -2.91 -18.12 0.71
C THR A 272 -1.61 -18.81 1.13
N THR A 273 -0.87 -19.36 0.17
CA THR A 273 0.45 -19.95 0.39
C THR A 273 1.42 -18.90 0.95
N SER A 274 1.47 -17.71 0.35
CA SER A 274 2.33 -16.61 0.81
C SER A 274 1.99 -16.16 2.23
N LEU A 275 0.70 -16.04 2.56
CA LEU A 275 0.24 -15.71 3.92
C LEU A 275 0.63 -16.82 4.91
N CYS A 276 0.43 -18.08 4.55
CA CYS A 276 0.82 -19.22 5.37
C CYS A 276 2.34 -19.26 5.60
N GLN A 277 3.15 -18.97 4.58
CA GLN A 277 4.61 -18.88 4.72
C GLN A 277 5.01 -17.78 5.69
N ALA A 278 4.43 -16.59 5.56
CA ALA A 278 4.72 -15.48 6.47
C ALA A 278 4.38 -15.85 7.92
N LEU A 279 3.19 -16.42 8.16
CA LEU A 279 2.78 -16.87 9.49
C LEU A 279 3.65 -18.02 10.01
N HIS A 280 3.96 -19.02 9.19
CA HIS A 280 4.78 -20.15 9.62
C HIS A 280 6.22 -19.73 9.93
N HIS A 281 6.78 -18.82 9.14
CA HIS A 281 8.11 -18.27 9.39
C HIS A 281 8.20 -17.53 10.72
N GLN A 282 7.14 -16.77 11.06
CA GLN A 282 7.10 -15.96 12.28
C GLN A 282 6.74 -16.77 13.53
N MET A 283 5.75 -17.66 13.43
CA MET A 283 5.23 -18.43 14.57
C MET A 283 5.94 -19.78 14.77
N GLY A 284 6.63 -20.29 13.75
CA GLY A 284 7.22 -21.63 13.76
C GLY A 284 6.18 -22.73 14.03
N PRO A 285 6.45 -23.64 15.00
CA PRO A 285 5.50 -24.67 15.42
C PRO A 285 4.19 -24.12 16.00
N GLY A 286 4.18 -22.88 16.51
CA GLY A 286 3.01 -22.24 17.09
C GLY A 286 1.82 -22.17 16.13
N LEU A 287 2.07 -22.03 14.81
CA LEU A 287 1.01 -22.03 13.80
C LEU A 287 0.19 -23.34 13.81
N ARG A 288 0.86 -24.49 13.98
CA ARG A 288 0.18 -25.80 14.06
C ARG A 288 -0.58 -25.96 15.37
N GLN A 289 -0.06 -25.40 16.46
CA GLN A 289 -0.74 -25.39 17.75
C GLN A 289 -2.02 -24.55 17.70
N SER A 290 -1.97 -23.37 17.08
CA SER A 290 -3.17 -22.53 16.86
C SER A 290 -4.20 -23.22 15.97
N ALA A 291 -3.76 -24.00 14.98
CA ALA A 291 -4.67 -24.77 14.14
C ALA A 291 -5.37 -25.93 14.88
N ALA A 292 -4.77 -26.46 15.95
CA ALA A 292 -5.36 -27.54 16.74
C ALA A 292 -6.62 -27.11 17.51
N SER A 293 -6.80 -25.79 17.73
CA SER A 293 -8.03 -25.23 18.32
C SER A 293 -9.13 -24.94 17.30
N GLN A 294 -8.91 -25.27 16.02
CA GLN A 294 -9.85 -25.05 14.92
C GLN A 294 -10.47 -26.40 14.48
N PRO A 295 -11.53 -26.38 13.63
CA PRO A 295 -12.10 -27.62 13.11
C PRO A 295 -11.04 -28.51 12.42
N PRO A 296 -11.16 -29.86 12.48
CA PRO A 296 -10.14 -30.77 11.96
C PRO A 296 -9.77 -30.57 10.48
N SER A 297 -10.68 -30.04 9.66
CA SER A 297 -10.41 -29.66 8.27
C SER A 297 -9.28 -28.65 8.15
N VAL A 298 -9.27 -27.61 8.99
CA VAL A 298 -8.26 -26.54 8.99
C VAL A 298 -6.86 -27.13 9.22
N GLY A 299 -6.72 -28.03 10.20
CA GLY A 299 -5.45 -28.69 10.48
C GLY A 299 -4.98 -29.55 9.31
N ARG A 300 -5.88 -30.31 8.66
CA ARG A 300 -5.54 -31.13 7.47
C ARG A 300 -5.06 -30.25 6.30
N ASP A 301 -5.82 -29.21 5.97
CA ASP A 301 -5.54 -28.33 4.83
C ASP A 301 -4.25 -27.53 5.05
N LEU A 302 -4.02 -27.03 6.27
CA LEU A 302 -2.78 -26.38 6.66
C LEU A 302 -1.58 -27.32 6.50
N ASN A 303 -1.69 -28.56 6.99
CA ASN A 303 -0.62 -29.55 6.89
C ASN A 303 -0.32 -29.90 5.43
N GLN A 304 -1.34 -30.00 4.59
CA GLN A 304 -1.17 -30.21 3.15
C GLN A 304 -0.41 -29.05 2.51
N LEU A 305 -0.80 -27.80 2.82
CA LEU A 305 -0.14 -26.60 2.31
C LEU A 305 1.32 -26.51 2.81
N LEU A 306 1.60 -26.83 4.07
CA LEU A 306 2.95 -26.81 4.62
C LEU A 306 3.88 -27.83 3.93
N ARG A 307 3.35 -28.99 3.51
CA ARG A 307 4.11 -30.00 2.76
C ARG A 307 4.43 -29.59 1.32
N THR A 308 3.62 -28.73 0.70
CA THR A 308 3.92 -28.25 -0.65
C THR A 308 4.95 -27.12 -0.66
N MET A 309 5.26 -26.53 0.51
CA MET A 309 6.21 -25.44 0.67
C MET A 309 7.61 -25.90 1.10
N SER A 310 7.73 -27.15 1.58
CA SER A 310 9.00 -27.81 1.98
C SER A 310 9.67 -28.47 0.79
#